data_AF-A0A916WHN7-F1
#
_entry.id   AF-A0A916WHN7-F1
#
_cell.length_a   1.000
_cell.length_b   1.000
_cell.length_c   1.000
_cell.angle_alpha   90.00
_cell.angle_beta   90.00
_cell.angle_gamma   90.00
#
_symmetry.space_group_name_H-M   'P 1'
#
loop_
_entity.id
_entity.type
_entity.pdbx_description
1 polymer ?
#
loop_
_entity_poly.entity_id
_entity_poly.type
_entity_poly.pdbx_seq_one_letter_code
_entity_poly.pdbx_strand_id
1 'polypeptide(L)'
;MTDAPCFTWHVDQDDVYDGAKCDSMTINGAPTAFNKDQPYSFTMTGRPDDTLTLKTTSYDVTNWPSNSTGKAATFNINSGKFIYNGGALNFGLAGTDQSNILVNIKSQMFLQVSSIIFGERGNTPAATIDIRENGILSAEASAFAGAYTVTISDRGLMKIQATNSFDLVDSKVTVDANLSPSEIFNLQTKLPGGAVTENISAIRSHIHLQSSSSARLIAKTLKLSTAEFLAENNSYFDISFDKLDIGGSSTFTLLPHYARFVFTDLTGNGKPPLVFDQYKGVFNFISTQGKNDGKFRFFVGNNNLNDARELWKNLSTNGLFAINYKITHGEGLRYSYNTPFLECSLA
;
A
#
# COMPACT_ATOMS: atom_id res chain seq x y z
N MET A 1 21.22 4.16 -43.17
CA MET A 1 21.81 3.60 -41.93
C MET A 1 20.83 3.94 -40.83
N THR A 2 20.19 2.95 -40.22
CA THR A 2 19.39 3.17 -39.01
C THR A 2 20.37 3.30 -37.87
N ASP A 3 20.42 4.46 -37.24
CA ASP A 3 21.25 4.69 -36.06
C ASP A 3 20.96 3.61 -35.02
N ALA A 4 22.03 3.07 -34.40
CA ALA A 4 21.90 2.07 -33.36
C ALA A 4 21.03 2.61 -32.21
N PRO A 5 20.18 1.77 -31.58
CA PRO A 5 19.37 2.21 -30.47
C PRO A 5 20.25 2.74 -29.34
N CYS A 6 19.85 3.86 -28.74
CA CYS A 6 20.62 4.52 -27.68
C CYS A 6 20.68 3.73 -26.37
N PHE A 7 19.79 2.76 -26.17
CA PHE A 7 19.83 1.76 -25.13
C PHE A 7 19.16 0.47 -25.64
N THR A 8 19.55 -0.69 -25.14
CA THR A 8 18.92 -1.98 -25.47
C THR A 8 18.66 -2.69 -24.16
N TRP A 9 17.44 -3.19 -23.98
CA TRP A 9 17.09 -4.04 -22.85
C TRP A 9 17.56 -5.46 -23.13
N HIS A 10 18.25 -6.07 -22.17
CA HIS A 10 18.72 -7.43 -22.27
C HIS A 10 18.10 -8.28 -21.17
N VAL A 11 17.60 -9.46 -21.56
CA VAL A 11 17.00 -10.40 -20.60
C VAL A 11 18.07 -11.10 -19.75
N ASP A 12 19.29 -11.18 -20.28
CA ASP A 12 20.39 -12.03 -19.84
C ASP A 12 21.66 -11.26 -19.42
N GLN A 13 21.54 -9.97 -19.11
CA GLN A 13 22.61 -9.18 -18.47
C GLN A 13 22.10 -7.99 -17.68
N ASP A 14 22.96 -7.46 -16.81
CA ASP A 14 22.70 -6.21 -16.10
C ASP A 14 22.58 -5.06 -17.10
N ASP A 15 21.53 -4.26 -16.97
CA ASP A 15 21.29 -3.10 -17.82
C ASP A 15 21.44 -1.79 -17.04
N VAL A 16 22.08 -0.81 -17.68
CA VAL A 16 22.15 0.56 -17.18
C VAL A 16 21.59 1.51 -18.23
N TYR A 17 20.58 2.29 -17.85
CA TYR A 17 20.10 3.41 -18.64
C TYR A 17 20.52 4.73 -17.97
N ASP A 18 21.42 5.46 -18.62
CA ASP A 18 22.01 6.71 -18.14
C ASP A 18 21.50 7.95 -18.89
N GLY A 19 20.60 7.77 -19.86
CA GLY A 19 20.04 8.86 -20.67
C GLY A 19 21.05 9.62 -21.56
N ALA A 20 22.34 9.27 -21.56
CA ALA A 20 23.39 10.09 -22.15
C ALA A 20 23.28 10.26 -23.68
N LYS A 21 22.62 9.31 -24.35
CA LYS A 21 22.40 9.31 -25.80
C LYS A 21 20.97 9.67 -26.22
N CYS A 22 20.01 9.53 -25.31
CA CYS A 22 18.60 9.81 -25.55
C CYS A 22 17.92 10.15 -24.23
N ASP A 23 17.42 11.38 -24.14
CA ASP A 23 16.63 11.90 -23.03
C ASP A 23 15.32 11.14 -22.84
N SER A 24 14.74 10.60 -23.91
CA SER A 24 13.52 9.78 -23.84
C SER A 24 13.60 8.61 -24.79
N MET A 25 13.32 7.42 -24.28
CA MET A 25 13.35 6.19 -25.04
C MET A 25 12.14 5.31 -24.73
N THR A 26 11.53 4.77 -25.79
CA THR A 26 10.52 3.71 -25.69
C THR A 26 11.02 2.46 -26.39
N ILE A 27 11.08 1.33 -25.68
CA ILE A 27 11.36 0.03 -26.27
C ILE A 27 10.04 -0.73 -26.37
N ASN A 28 9.73 -1.22 -27.56
CA ASN A 28 8.57 -2.08 -27.81
C ASN A 28 9.04 -3.53 -27.95
N GLY A 29 8.34 -4.47 -27.33
CA GLY A 29 8.68 -5.88 -27.41
C GLY A 29 7.57 -6.78 -26.89
N ALA A 30 7.66 -8.08 -27.17
CA ALA A 30 6.81 -9.05 -26.48
C ALA A 30 7.11 -9.03 -24.96
N PRO A 31 6.16 -9.40 -24.08
CA PRO A 31 6.40 -9.48 -22.64
C PRO A 31 7.68 -10.25 -22.25
N THR A 32 7.96 -11.35 -22.94
CA THR A 32 9.18 -12.15 -22.73
C THR A 32 10.47 -11.40 -23.04
N ALA A 33 10.45 -10.40 -23.92
CA ALA A 33 11.62 -9.57 -24.22
C ALA A 33 11.99 -8.63 -23.06
N PHE A 34 11.07 -8.42 -22.11
CA PHE A 34 11.32 -7.62 -20.91
C PHE A 34 11.53 -8.44 -19.65
N ASN A 35 11.52 -9.78 -19.75
CA ASN A 35 11.91 -10.62 -18.62
C ASN A 35 13.33 -10.27 -18.16
N LYS A 36 13.63 -10.57 -16.90
CA LYS A 36 15.00 -10.57 -16.37
C LYS A 36 15.30 -11.96 -15.84
N ASP A 37 16.11 -12.70 -16.59
CA ASP A 37 16.59 -14.01 -16.16
C ASP A 37 17.53 -13.77 -14.97
N GLN A 38 17.19 -14.21 -13.75
CA GLN A 38 18.05 -13.89 -12.60
C GLN A 38 19.48 -14.33 -12.80
N PRO A 39 20.45 -13.53 -12.32
CA PRO A 39 20.28 -12.45 -11.33
C PRO A 39 20.41 -11.04 -11.91
N TYR A 40 20.01 -10.85 -13.17
CA TYR A 40 20.29 -9.59 -13.83
C TYR A 40 19.46 -8.43 -13.31
N SER A 41 20.14 -7.31 -13.10
CA SER A 41 19.63 -6.09 -12.51
C SER A 41 19.40 -5.02 -13.57
N PHE A 42 18.58 -4.05 -13.24
CA PHE A 42 18.39 -2.84 -14.03
C PHE A 42 18.69 -1.62 -13.16
N THR A 43 19.45 -0.68 -13.69
CA THR A 43 19.75 0.59 -13.02
C THR A 43 19.50 1.77 -13.94
N MET A 44 18.66 2.71 -13.49
CA MET A 44 18.43 3.97 -14.16
C MET A 44 19.15 5.10 -13.41
N THR A 45 20.07 5.79 -14.10
CA THR A 45 20.98 6.81 -13.54
C THR A 45 21.10 8.07 -14.40
N GLY A 46 20.16 8.31 -15.31
CA GLY A 46 20.14 9.51 -16.14
C GLY A 46 19.83 10.82 -15.40
N ARG A 47 19.49 11.86 -16.14
CA ARG A 47 19.04 13.14 -15.58
C ARG A 47 17.60 13.03 -15.05
N PRO A 48 17.15 13.95 -14.19
CA PRO A 48 15.79 13.93 -13.62
C PRO A 48 14.65 13.92 -14.65
N ASP A 49 14.88 14.46 -15.84
CA ASP A 49 13.89 14.52 -16.92
C ASP A 49 13.97 13.33 -17.89
N ASP A 50 15.01 12.50 -17.77
CA ASP A 50 15.21 11.39 -18.70
C ASP A 50 14.15 10.31 -18.46
N THR A 51 13.61 9.74 -19.53
CA THR A 51 12.50 8.78 -19.48
C THR A 51 12.81 7.49 -20.23
N LEU A 52 12.70 6.34 -19.56
CA LEU A 52 12.69 5.03 -20.21
C LEU A 52 11.31 4.41 -20.09
N THR A 53 10.72 4.05 -21.23
CA THR A 53 9.46 3.30 -21.30
C THR A 53 9.70 1.92 -21.90
N LEU A 54 9.30 0.88 -21.19
CA LEU A 54 9.15 -0.46 -21.74
C LEU A 54 7.67 -0.69 -22.05
N LYS A 55 7.35 -0.97 -23.31
CA LYS A 55 5.98 -1.15 -23.77
C LYS A 55 5.80 -2.54 -24.38
N THR A 56 4.92 -3.35 -23.80
CA THR A 56 4.63 -4.67 -24.37
C THR A 56 3.73 -4.57 -25.60
N THR A 57 3.93 -5.48 -26.55
CA THR A 57 3.09 -5.61 -27.76
C THR A 57 1.87 -6.51 -27.55
N SER A 58 1.80 -7.22 -26.41
CA SER A 58 0.66 -8.05 -26.00
C SER A 58 0.36 -7.87 -24.50
N TYR A 59 -0.82 -8.32 -24.07
CA TYR A 59 -1.26 -8.28 -22.66
C TYR A 59 -0.84 -9.53 -21.86
N ASP A 60 0.15 -10.29 -22.34
CA ASP A 60 0.65 -11.46 -21.62
C ASP A 60 1.54 -11.07 -20.42
N VAL A 61 2.03 -12.08 -19.70
CA VAL A 61 2.79 -11.91 -18.46
C VAL A 61 4.25 -11.61 -18.75
N THR A 62 4.78 -10.58 -18.08
CA THR A 62 6.23 -10.37 -17.88
C THR A 62 6.61 -10.86 -16.49
N ASN A 63 7.68 -11.65 -16.38
CA ASN A 63 8.16 -12.20 -15.12
C ASN A 63 9.47 -11.52 -14.72
N TRP A 64 9.44 -10.81 -13.60
CA TRP A 64 10.60 -10.28 -12.90
C TRP A 64 10.75 -11.05 -11.60
N PRO A 65 11.78 -11.88 -11.43
CA PRO A 65 12.55 -12.50 -12.49
C PRO A 65 11.84 -13.69 -13.13
N SER A 66 12.44 -14.21 -14.19
CA SER A 66 11.96 -15.39 -14.93
C SER A 66 12.59 -16.74 -14.53
N ASN A 67 13.65 -16.79 -13.70
CA ASN A 67 14.38 -18.02 -13.34
C ASN A 67 14.85 -18.05 -11.86
N SER A 68 15.01 -19.25 -11.28
CA SER A 68 15.35 -19.47 -9.85
C SER A 68 16.84 -19.82 -9.64
N THR A 69 17.70 -18.83 -9.43
CA THR A 69 19.15 -19.05 -9.20
C THR A 69 19.65 -18.59 -7.82
N GLY A 70 18.76 -18.10 -6.95
CA GLY A 70 19.07 -17.79 -5.54
C GLY A 70 19.69 -16.44 -5.29
N LYS A 71 20.08 -15.71 -6.34
CA LYS A 71 20.62 -14.35 -6.24
C LYS A 71 19.57 -13.35 -6.70
N ALA A 72 19.25 -12.41 -5.81
CA ALA A 72 18.25 -11.38 -6.05
C ALA A 72 18.57 -10.49 -7.28
N ALA A 73 17.58 -10.29 -8.15
CA ALA A 73 17.59 -9.25 -9.16
C ALA A 73 17.25 -7.90 -8.50
N THR A 74 17.96 -6.85 -8.91
CA THR A 74 17.77 -5.51 -8.36
C THR A 74 17.29 -4.55 -9.45
N PHE A 75 16.24 -3.78 -9.16
CA PHE A 75 15.76 -2.68 -9.99
C PHE A 75 15.99 -1.37 -9.25
N ASN A 76 16.98 -0.60 -9.68
CA ASN A 76 17.33 0.68 -9.08
C ASN A 76 16.87 1.83 -9.98
N ILE A 77 15.93 2.64 -9.50
CA ILE A 77 15.50 3.87 -10.17
C ILE A 77 16.10 5.05 -9.39
N ASN A 78 17.36 5.37 -9.70
CA ASN A 78 18.10 6.40 -8.97
C ASN A 78 17.75 7.82 -9.46
N SER A 79 17.33 7.97 -10.71
CA SER A 79 16.99 9.24 -11.34
C SER A 79 16.03 9.03 -12.52
N GLY A 80 15.47 10.14 -13.03
CA GLY A 80 14.55 10.13 -14.17
C GLY A 80 13.24 9.37 -13.92
N LYS A 81 12.60 8.97 -15.01
CA LYS A 81 11.28 8.32 -15.03
C LYS A 81 11.33 6.98 -15.75
N PHE A 82 11.12 5.89 -15.00
CA PHE A 82 10.90 4.57 -15.56
C PHE A 82 9.40 4.31 -15.70
N ILE A 83 8.97 3.85 -16.88
CA ILE A 83 7.59 3.48 -17.17
C ILE A 83 7.57 2.05 -17.70
N TYR A 84 6.78 1.18 -17.09
CA TYR A 84 6.45 -0.12 -17.64
C TYR A 84 4.96 -0.12 -18.01
N ASN A 85 4.67 -0.34 -19.30
CA ASN A 85 3.32 -0.41 -19.84
C ASN A 85 3.12 -1.78 -20.49
N GLY A 86 2.23 -2.60 -19.93
CA GLY A 86 1.97 -3.90 -20.54
C GLY A 86 0.86 -4.73 -19.95
N GLY A 87 0.98 -6.04 -20.15
CA GLY A 87 0.08 -7.05 -19.57
C GLY A 87 0.31 -7.24 -18.07
N ALA A 88 0.29 -8.47 -17.60
CA ALA A 88 0.53 -8.76 -16.19
C ALA A 88 2.02 -8.67 -15.86
N LEU A 89 2.36 -8.22 -14.65
CA LEU A 89 3.71 -8.20 -14.12
C LEU A 89 3.80 -9.08 -12.89
N ASN A 90 4.59 -10.14 -12.98
CA ASN A 90 4.80 -11.07 -11.88
C ASN A 90 6.16 -10.82 -11.23
N PHE A 91 6.14 -10.57 -9.93
CA PHE A 91 7.30 -10.52 -9.06
C PHE A 91 7.52 -11.89 -8.43
N GLY A 92 8.49 -12.64 -8.94
CA GLY A 92 8.82 -13.98 -8.49
C GLY A 92 7.95 -15.08 -9.11
N LEU A 93 8.51 -16.28 -9.22
CA LEU A 93 7.78 -17.47 -9.65
C LEU A 93 7.26 -18.22 -8.41
N ALA A 94 5.94 -18.43 -8.36
CA ALA A 94 5.29 -19.26 -7.36
C ALA A 94 5.98 -20.64 -7.28
N GLY A 95 6.28 -21.10 -6.06
CA GLY A 95 6.87 -22.42 -5.83
C GLY A 95 8.40 -22.51 -5.98
N THR A 96 9.12 -21.40 -6.16
CA THR A 96 10.60 -21.40 -6.16
C THR A 96 11.16 -20.82 -4.88
N ASP A 97 12.22 -21.43 -4.35
CA ASP A 97 12.75 -21.15 -3.02
C ASP A 97 13.54 -19.84 -2.89
N GLN A 98 13.61 -19.04 -3.96
CA GLN A 98 14.80 -18.22 -4.22
C GLN A 98 14.54 -16.87 -4.90
N SER A 99 13.28 -16.45 -5.09
CA SER A 99 12.99 -15.18 -5.76
C SER A 99 12.85 -14.04 -4.75
N ASN A 100 13.96 -13.39 -4.39
CA ASN A 100 13.93 -12.06 -3.78
C ASN A 100 14.18 -11.03 -4.89
N ILE A 101 13.27 -10.09 -5.10
CA ILE A 101 13.51 -8.93 -5.95
C ILE A 101 13.69 -7.73 -5.06
N LEU A 102 14.73 -6.94 -5.34
CA LEU A 102 14.95 -5.68 -4.66
C LEU A 102 14.57 -4.56 -5.62
N VAL A 103 13.61 -3.73 -5.24
CA VAL A 103 13.20 -2.56 -6.03
C VAL A 103 13.52 -1.31 -5.21
N ASN A 104 14.55 -0.57 -5.60
CA ASN A 104 14.97 0.65 -4.93
C ASN A 104 14.57 1.87 -5.77
N ILE A 105 13.78 2.77 -5.19
CA ILE A 105 13.16 3.89 -5.90
C ILE A 105 13.53 5.19 -5.19
N LYS A 106 14.38 5.97 -5.84
CA LYS A 106 14.78 7.34 -5.43
C LYS A 106 14.20 8.42 -6.34
N SER A 107 13.82 8.03 -7.56
CA SER A 107 13.11 8.87 -8.53
C SER A 107 11.76 8.25 -8.89
N GLN A 108 11.35 8.16 -10.15
CA GLN A 108 9.96 7.82 -10.48
C GLN A 108 9.83 6.49 -11.23
N MET A 109 9.01 5.60 -10.69
CA MET A 109 8.61 4.33 -11.32
C MET A 109 7.10 4.31 -11.51
N PHE A 110 6.65 4.16 -12.77
CA PHE A 110 5.26 4.07 -13.15
C PHE A 110 4.96 2.71 -13.77
N LEU A 111 4.03 1.97 -13.20
CA LEU A 111 3.60 0.67 -13.68
C LEU A 111 2.14 0.78 -14.16
N GLN A 112 1.91 0.61 -15.46
CA GLN A 112 0.60 0.60 -16.09
C GLN A 112 0.36 -0.78 -16.69
N VAL A 113 -0.32 -1.64 -15.94
CA VAL A 113 -0.34 -3.08 -16.19
C VAL A 113 -1.72 -3.66 -15.95
N SER A 114 -1.99 -4.86 -16.48
CA SER A 114 -3.27 -5.52 -16.19
C SER A 114 -3.33 -6.02 -14.74
N SER A 115 -2.22 -6.55 -14.20
CA SER A 115 -2.09 -6.95 -12.80
C SER A 115 -0.62 -6.90 -12.35
N ILE A 116 -0.41 -6.76 -11.05
CA ILE A 116 0.87 -6.93 -10.37
C ILE A 116 0.70 -8.02 -9.33
N ILE A 117 1.42 -9.13 -9.50
CA ILE A 117 1.33 -10.29 -8.60
C ILE A 117 2.70 -10.56 -8.01
N PHE A 118 2.77 -10.61 -6.68
CA PHE A 118 3.95 -11.03 -5.92
C PHE A 118 3.75 -12.49 -5.50
N GLY A 119 4.60 -13.40 -5.99
CA GLY A 119 4.43 -14.83 -5.72
C GLY A 119 4.32 -15.14 -4.21
N GLU A 120 3.43 -16.06 -3.85
CA GLU A 120 3.23 -16.50 -2.47
C GLU A 120 4.14 -17.68 -2.13
N ARG A 121 4.98 -17.57 -1.10
CA ARG A 121 5.72 -18.72 -0.52
C ARG A 121 5.98 -18.55 0.97
N GLY A 122 5.10 -19.13 1.80
CA GLY A 122 5.26 -19.13 3.26
C GLY A 122 5.47 -17.71 3.81
N ASN A 123 6.43 -17.56 4.74
CA ASN A 123 6.68 -16.28 5.41
C ASN A 123 7.74 -15.40 4.71
N THR A 124 8.14 -15.70 3.45
CA THR A 124 9.17 -14.91 2.73
C THR A 124 8.52 -14.07 1.61
N PRO A 125 8.70 -12.74 1.59
CA PRO A 125 8.15 -11.89 0.54
C PRO A 125 8.87 -12.13 -0.80
N ALA A 126 8.14 -12.12 -1.91
CA ALA A 126 8.72 -12.24 -3.26
C ALA A 126 9.47 -10.96 -3.71
N ALA A 127 9.08 -9.82 -3.16
CA ALA A 127 9.74 -8.55 -3.41
C ALA A 127 9.94 -7.74 -2.14
N THR A 128 11.08 -7.05 -2.07
CA THR A 128 11.33 -5.95 -1.15
C THR A 128 11.41 -4.67 -1.95
N ILE A 129 10.54 -3.73 -1.64
CA ILE A 129 10.44 -2.42 -2.29
C ILE A 129 10.87 -1.37 -1.28
N ASP A 130 11.78 -0.51 -1.69
CA ASP A 130 12.36 0.53 -0.86
C ASP A 130 12.23 1.88 -1.58
N ILE A 131 11.42 2.77 -1.03
CA ILE A 131 11.12 4.08 -1.61
C ILE A 131 11.70 5.13 -0.66
N ARG A 132 12.69 5.87 -1.12
CA ARG A 132 13.43 6.85 -0.30
C ARG A 132 13.53 8.20 -0.98
N GLU A 133 14.12 9.17 -0.29
CA GLU A 133 14.34 10.52 -0.81
C GLU A 133 13.01 11.15 -1.29
N ASN A 134 12.83 11.39 -2.59
CA ASN A 134 11.57 11.83 -3.19
C ASN A 134 11.01 10.80 -4.19
N GLY A 135 11.34 9.52 -3.97
CA GLY A 135 10.95 8.43 -4.83
C GLY A 135 9.44 8.26 -4.93
N ILE A 136 8.94 7.93 -6.12
CA ILE A 136 7.52 7.69 -6.38
C ILE A 136 7.38 6.33 -7.06
N LEU A 137 6.71 5.41 -6.39
CA LEU A 137 6.10 4.25 -7.03
C LEU A 137 4.64 4.57 -7.32
N SER A 138 4.25 4.55 -8.58
CA SER A 138 2.86 4.68 -9.01
C SER A 138 2.47 3.45 -9.81
N ALA A 139 1.40 2.77 -9.42
CA ALA A 139 0.88 1.62 -10.15
C ALA A 139 -0.60 1.77 -10.46
N GLU A 140 -0.97 1.55 -11.72
CA GLU A 140 -2.35 1.41 -12.19
C GLU A 140 -2.51 -0.02 -12.69
N ALA A 141 -3.37 -0.80 -12.01
CA ALA A 141 -3.59 -2.20 -12.29
C ALA A 141 -5.01 -2.66 -11.96
N SER A 142 -5.45 -3.82 -12.45
CA SER A 142 -6.68 -4.43 -11.94
C SER A 142 -6.44 -5.09 -10.58
N ALA A 143 -5.26 -5.69 -10.37
CA ALA A 143 -4.86 -6.31 -9.12
C ALA A 143 -3.44 -5.90 -8.72
N PHE A 144 -3.22 -5.68 -7.43
CA PHE A 144 -1.91 -5.53 -6.81
C PHE A 144 -1.87 -6.44 -5.59
N ALA A 145 -1.34 -7.65 -5.75
CA ALA A 145 -1.64 -8.75 -4.83
C ALA A 145 -0.43 -9.64 -4.54
N GLY A 146 -0.38 -10.21 -3.34
CA GLY A 146 0.54 -11.28 -2.96
C GLY A 146 1.45 -10.90 -1.80
N ALA A 147 2.65 -11.51 -1.74
CA ALA A 147 3.60 -11.38 -0.63
C ALA A 147 4.77 -10.44 -0.94
N TYR A 148 4.80 -9.27 -0.29
CA TYR A 148 5.84 -8.28 -0.48
C TYR A 148 6.15 -7.48 0.79
N THR A 149 7.34 -6.90 0.84
CA THR A 149 7.72 -5.91 1.84
C THR A 149 7.91 -4.55 1.19
N VAL A 150 7.36 -3.49 1.77
CA VAL A 150 7.58 -2.10 1.35
C VAL A 150 8.12 -1.30 2.52
N THR A 151 9.19 -0.54 2.29
CA THR A 151 9.61 0.55 3.17
C THR A 151 9.51 1.86 2.42
N ILE A 152 8.79 2.82 2.99
CA ILE A 152 8.66 4.18 2.47
C ILE A 152 9.31 5.10 3.49
N SER A 153 10.35 5.81 3.10
CA SER A 153 11.11 6.70 3.99
C SER A 153 11.31 8.09 3.38
N ASP A 154 11.80 9.02 4.18
CA ASP A 154 12.03 10.42 3.79
C ASP A 154 10.75 11.11 3.29
N ARG A 155 10.68 11.43 1.99
CA ARG A 155 9.52 12.02 1.30
C ARG A 155 8.98 11.08 0.21
N GLY A 156 9.33 9.79 0.28
CA GLY A 156 8.89 8.76 -0.65
C GLY A 156 7.37 8.56 -0.66
N LEU A 157 6.84 8.19 -1.82
CA LEU A 157 5.41 7.97 -2.05
C LEU A 157 5.16 6.64 -2.78
N MET A 158 4.17 5.89 -2.32
CA MET A 158 3.58 4.74 -2.99
C MET A 158 2.11 5.02 -3.28
N LYS A 159 1.77 5.02 -4.57
CA LYS A 159 0.43 5.32 -5.07
C LYS A 159 -0.07 4.16 -5.91
N ILE A 160 -1.00 3.39 -5.39
CA ILE A 160 -1.55 2.23 -6.07
C ILE A 160 -2.99 2.55 -6.47
N GLN A 161 -3.37 2.21 -7.68
CA GLN A 161 -4.73 2.28 -8.18
C GLN A 161 -5.07 0.88 -8.69
N ALA A 162 -5.52 0.03 -7.77
CA ALA A 162 -5.99 -1.30 -8.12
C ALA A 162 -7.50 -1.27 -8.29
N THR A 163 -8.05 -1.61 -9.47
CA THR A 163 -9.52 -1.54 -9.65
C THR A 163 -10.25 -2.67 -8.95
N ASN A 164 -9.72 -3.90 -8.97
CA ASN A 164 -10.40 -5.08 -8.42
C ASN A 164 -9.87 -5.47 -7.04
N SER A 165 -8.55 -5.60 -6.88
CA SER A 165 -7.99 -6.00 -5.58
C SER A 165 -6.63 -5.39 -5.25
N PHE A 166 -6.49 -4.94 -4.01
CA PHE A 166 -5.21 -4.64 -3.37
C PHE A 166 -5.05 -5.61 -2.20
N ASP A 167 -4.26 -6.66 -2.41
CA ASP A 167 -4.14 -7.76 -1.47
C ASP A 167 -2.74 -7.77 -0.84
N LEU A 168 -2.72 -7.55 0.47
CA LEU A 168 -1.59 -7.75 1.36
C LEU A 168 -1.72 -9.17 1.93
N VAL A 169 -0.94 -10.12 1.42
CA VAL A 169 -0.90 -11.49 1.93
C VAL A 169 0.52 -11.76 2.42
N ASP A 170 0.71 -12.11 3.69
CA ASP A 170 2.05 -12.29 4.27
C ASP A 170 2.98 -11.08 4.02
N SER A 171 2.40 -9.88 3.98
CA SER A 171 3.07 -8.66 3.55
C SER A 171 3.37 -7.71 4.70
N LYS A 172 4.43 -6.91 4.54
CA LYS A 172 4.83 -5.89 5.52
C LYS A 172 5.01 -4.55 4.84
N VAL A 173 4.30 -3.53 5.29
CA VAL A 173 4.46 -2.15 4.83
C VAL A 173 4.89 -1.29 6.01
N THR A 174 6.01 -0.59 5.87
CA THR A 174 6.51 0.37 6.87
C THR A 174 6.64 1.73 6.21
N VAL A 175 6.07 2.75 6.85
CA VAL A 175 6.11 4.14 6.39
C VAL A 175 6.76 4.97 7.48
N ASP A 176 7.99 5.41 7.22
CA ASP A 176 8.80 6.24 8.10
C ASP A 176 9.19 7.54 7.36
N ALA A 177 8.17 8.31 7.03
CA ALA A 177 8.29 9.47 6.18
C ALA A 177 7.81 10.73 6.91
N ASN A 178 8.71 11.70 7.09
CA ASN A 178 8.43 12.97 7.76
C ASN A 178 7.74 13.97 6.82
N LEU A 179 6.57 13.62 6.30
CA LEU A 179 5.72 14.52 5.52
C LEU A 179 4.55 15.00 6.37
N SER A 180 4.34 16.32 6.43
CA SER A 180 3.22 16.90 7.20
C SER A 180 1.87 16.32 6.73
N PRO A 181 0.95 15.93 7.64
CA PRO A 181 -0.26 15.17 7.31
C PRO A 181 -1.33 15.85 6.45
N SER A 182 -1.15 17.11 6.00
CA SER A 182 -2.29 17.89 5.52
C SER A 182 -2.71 17.64 4.07
N GLU A 183 -1.84 17.14 3.17
CA GLU A 183 -2.21 17.04 1.74
C GLU A 183 -1.58 15.86 0.96
N ILE A 184 -0.56 15.19 1.51
CA ILE A 184 0.17 14.12 0.81
C ILE A 184 0.10 12.84 1.64
N PHE A 185 -0.38 11.77 1.03
CA PHE A 185 -0.35 10.42 1.58
C PHE A 185 0.88 9.68 1.06
N ASN A 186 1.71 9.17 1.98
CA ASN A 186 2.86 8.35 1.63
C ASN A 186 2.44 7.02 1.03
N LEU A 187 1.33 6.45 1.50
CA LEU A 187 0.70 5.26 0.93
C LEU A 187 -0.74 5.59 0.56
N GLN A 188 -1.14 5.40 -0.69
CA GLN A 188 -2.54 5.56 -1.09
C GLN A 188 -3.01 4.51 -2.11
N THR A 189 -4.21 3.96 -1.93
CA THR A 189 -4.82 2.97 -2.88
C THR A 189 -5.85 3.55 -3.84
N LYS A 190 -6.08 4.87 -3.77
CA LYS A 190 -6.92 5.60 -4.71
C LYS A 190 -6.20 6.85 -5.18
N LEU A 191 -5.95 6.94 -6.47
CA LEU A 191 -5.40 8.15 -7.09
C LEU A 191 -6.49 9.23 -7.20
N PRO A 192 -6.13 10.53 -7.23
CA PRO A 192 -7.07 11.60 -7.52
C PRO A 192 -7.81 11.33 -8.85
N GLY A 193 -9.14 11.28 -8.81
CA GLY A 193 -9.98 10.96 -9.98
C GLY A 193 -10.01 9.47 -10.38
N GLY A 194 -9.28 8.60 -9.68
CA GLY A 194 -9.24 7.17 -9.93
C GLY A 194 -10.47 6.41 -9.41
N ALA A 195 -10.71 5.22 -9.99
CA ALA A 195 -11.76 4.31 -9.55
C ALA A 195 -11.56 3.90 -8.08
N VAL A 196 -12.63 3.50 -7.41
CA VAL A 196 -12.49 2.89 -6.08
C VAL A 196 -12.11 1.42 -6.25
N THR A 197 -11.12 0.95 -5.50
CA THR A 197 -10.76 -0.47 -5.44
C THR A 197 -11.94 -1.30 -4.94
N GLU A 198 -12.30 -2.40 -5.60
CA GLU A 198 -13.39 -3.26 -5.12
C GLU A 198 -13.04 -3.88 -3.76
N ASN A 199 -11.83 -4.43 -3.59
CA ASN A 199 -11.40 -5.08 -2.35
C ASN A 199 -10.00 -4.66 -1.91
N ILE A 200 -9.84 -4.33 -0.63
CA ILE A 200 -8.54 -4.38 0.05
C ILE A 200 -8.57 -5.59 0.97
N SER A 201 -7.63 -6.52 0.79
CA SER A 201 -7.47 -7.67 1.68
C SER A 201 -6.16 -7.55 2.46
N ALA A 202 -6.20 -7.72 3.78
CA ALA A 202 -5.01 -7.85 4.61
C ALA A 202 -5.07 -9.18 5.36
N ILE A 203 -4.22 -10.11 4.96
CA ILE A 203 -4.14 -11.48 5.49
C ILE A 203 -2.72 -11.70 6.00
N ARG A 204 -2.56 -12.02 7.30
CA ARG A 204 -1.24 -12.22 7.94
C ARG A 204 -0.26 -11.08 7.61
N SER A 205 -0.76 -9.86 7.62
CA SER A 205 -0.04 -8.70 7.09
C SER A 205 0.08 -7.58 8.10
N HIS A 206 1.08 -6.73 7.91
CA HIS A 206 1.39 -5.64 8.83
C HIS A 206 1.55 -4.31 8.09
N ILE A 207 0.91 -3.24 8.57
CA ILE A 207 1.16 -1.87 8.13
C ILE A 207 1.56 -1.02 9.33
N HIS A 208 2.74 -0.43 9.29
CA HIS A 208 3.28 0.43 10.35
C HIS A 208 3.52 1.85 9.83
N LEU A 209 2.87 2.84 10.46
CA LEU A 209 3.10 4.26 10.23
C LEU A 209 3.92 4.88 11.37
N GLN A 210 5.05 5.48 11.02
CA GLN A 210 6.03 6.11 11.90
C GLN A 210 6.20 7.60 11.56
N SER A 211 6.88 8.36 12.42
CA SER A 211 7.43 9.70 12.11
C SER A 211 6.51 10.66 11.32
N SER A 212 5.34 10.99 11.87
CA SER A 212 4.33 11.89 11.25
C SER A 212 3.82 11.46 9.86
N SER A 213 4.08 10.22 9.44
CA SER A 213 3.67 9.72 8.13
C SER A 213 2.16 9.53 7.99
N SER A 214 1.70 9.40 6.74
CA SER A 214 0.29 9.27 6.43
C SER A 214 -0.01 8.16 5.42
N ALA A 215 -1.12 7.44 5.63
CA ALA A 215 -1.64 6.45 4.68
C ALA A 215 -3.15 6.62 4.46
N ARG A 216 -3.59 6.30 3.25
CA ARG A 216 -4.99 6.31 2.83
C ARG A 216 -5.37 5.03 2.07
N LEU A 217 -6.20 4.20 2.68
CA LEU A 217 -6.71 2.98 2.08
C LEU A 217 -8.19 3.15 1.77
N ILE A 218 -8.56 3.08 0.50
CA ILE A 218 -9.93 3.27 0.02
C ILE A 218 -10.35 2.05 -0.80
N ALA A 219 -11.42 1.36 -0.38
CA ALA A 219 -11.98 0.22 -1.10
C ALA A 219 -13.48 0.03 -0.85
N LYS A 220 -14.22 -0.68 -1.70
CA LYS A 220 -15.61 -1.04 -1.35
C LYS A 220 -15.65 -2.04 -0.21
N THR A 221 -14.83 -3.09 -0.24
CA THR A 221 -14.76 -4.07 0.85
C THR A 221 -13.36 -4.11 1.45
N LEU A 222 -13.27 -3.99 2.77
CA LEU A 222 -12.07 -4.27 3.54
C LEU A 222 -12.17 -5.69 4.12
N LYS A 223 -11.23 -6.58 3.78
CA LYS A 223 -11.16 -7.95 4.26
C LYS A 223 -9.95 -8.13 5.17
N LEU A 224 -10.15 -8.58 6.39
CA LEU A 224 -9.08 -8.70 7.39
C LEU A 224 -9.01 -10.12 7.94
N SER A 225 -7.80 -10.65 8.05
CA SER A 225 -7.54 -11.93 8.72
C SER A 225 -6.12 -11.97 9.26
N THR A 226 -5.95 -11.89 10.58
CA THR A 226 -4.60 -11.83 11.19
C THR A 226 -3.80 -10.62 10.68
N ALA A 227 -4.46 -9.49 10.48
CA ALA A 227 -3.82 -8.25 10.06
C ALA A 227 -3.45 -7.38 11.27
N GLU A 228 -2.34 -6.66 11.18
CA GLU A 228 -1.89 -5.70 12.18
C GLU A 228 -1.67 -4.32 11.54
N PHE A 229 -2.27 -3.29 12.12
CA PHE A 229 -2.08 -1.90 11.73
C PHE A 229 -1.55 -1.14 12.93
N LEU A 230 -0.37 -0.53 12.79
CA LEU A 230 0.32 0.18 13.84
C LEU A 230 0.52 1.63 13.43
N ALA A 231 0.19 2.58 14.30
CA ALA A 231 0.44 4.00 14.07
C ALA A 231 1.09 4.65 15.31
N GLU A 232 2.24 5.30 15.12
CA GLU A 232 2.99 6.02 16.15
C GLU A 232 3.31 7.47 15.76
N ASN A 233 3.71 8.31 16.72
CA ASN A 233 4.40 9.59 16.46
C ASN A 233 3.69 10.52 15.47
N ASN A 234 2.51 11.04 15.82
CA ASN A 234 1.67 11.96 15.02
C ASN A 234 1.22 11.42 13.64
N SER A 235 1.37 10.12 13.37
CA SER A 235 0.96 9.53 12.09
C SER A 235 -0.55 9.55 11.88
N TYR A 236 -0.96 9.50 10.62
CA TYR A 236 -2.35 9.62 10.19
C TYR A 236 -2.75 8.50 9.24
N PHE A 237 -3.72 7.68 9.65
CA PHE A 237 -4.25 6.59 8.85
C PHE A 237 -5.71 6.85 8.51
N ASP A 238 -6.02 7.01 7.23
CA ASP A 238 -7.36 7.17 6.68
C ASP A 238 -7.81 5.88 5.98
N ILE A 239 -8.90 5.27 6.44
CA ILE A 239 -9.41 4.00 5.93
C ILE A 239 -10.88 4.18 5.55
N SER A 240 -11.18 4.18 4.26
CA SER A 240 -12.53 4.35 3.74
C SER A 240 -13.06 3.05 3.12
N PHE A 241 -14.21 2.56 3.59
CA PHE A 241 -14.85 1.37 2.99
C PHE A 241 -16.37 1.31 3.09
N ASP A 242 -16.97 0.48 2.23
CA ASP A 242 -18.41 0.19 2.19
C ASP A 242 -18.81 -1.13 2.86
N LYS A 243 -17.86 -2.00 3.16
CA LYS A 243 -18.08 -3.28 3.85
C LYS A 243 -16.83 -3.74 4.58
N LEU A 244 -17.00 -4.37 5.74
CA LEU A 244 -15.93 -4.99 6.50
C LEU A 244 -16.18 -6.50 6.65
N ASP A 245 -15.20 -7.32 6.27
CA ASP A 245 -15.20 -8.78 6.38
C ASP A 245 -14.03 -9.24 7.24
N ILE A 246 -14.29 -10.04 8.29
CA ILE A 246 -13.28 -10.44 9.28
C ILE A 246 -13.23 -11.96 9.39
N GLY A 247 -12.20 -12.54 8.78
CA GLY A 247 -11.93 -13.97 8.79
C GLY A 247 -11.09 -14.47 9.97
N GLY A 248 -10.41 -13.57 10.70
CA GLY A 248 -9.54 -13.88 11.83
C GLY A 248 -9.18 -12.64 12.66
N SER A 249 -8.59 -12.82 13.83
CA SER A 249 -8.31 -11.71 14.76
C SER A 249 -7.32 -10.71 14.17
N SER A 250 -7.71 -9.45 14.05
CA SER A 250 -6.89 -8.37 13.49
C SER A 250 -6.81 -7.21 14.48
N THR A 251 -5.69 -6.48 14.47
CA THR A 251 -5.36 -5.51 15.51
C THR A 251 -5.02 -4.15 14.90
N PHE A 252 -5.53 -3.10 15.53
CA PHE A 252 -5.21 -1.70 15.26
C PHE A 252 -4.57 -1.12 16.53
N THR A 253 -3.25 -0.98 16.50
CA THR A 253 -2.45 -0.51 17.62
C THR A 253 -2.08 0.95 17.41
N LEU A 254 -2.35 1.76 18.43
CA LEU A 254 -2.03 3.17 18.48
C LEU A 254 -0.99 3.41 19.57
N LEU A 255 0.22 3.76 19.18
CA LEU A 255 1.28 4.13 20.11
C LEU A 255 1.15 5.63 20.49
N PRO A 256 1.86 6.11 21.53
CA PRO A 256 1.65 7.44 22.07
C PRO A 256 2.00 8.56 21.09
N HIS A 257 1.57 9.79 21.43
CA HIS A 257 1.81 11.04 20.69
C HIS A 257 0.93 11.29 19.45
N TYR A 258 -0.33 11.68 19.65
CA TYR A 258 -1.30 12.20 18.64
C TYR A 258 -1.54 11.39 17.35
N ALA A 259 -1.08 10.14 17.26
CA ALA A 259 -1.39 9.27 16.11
C ALA A 259 -2.91 9.10 15.95
N ARG A 260 -3.39 8.85 14.73
CA ARG A 260 -4.82 8.79 14.42
C ARG A 260 -5.16 7.69 13.42
N PHE A 261 -6.21 6.94 13.73
CA PHE A 261 -6.96 6.15 12.75
C PHE A 261 -8.31 6.82 12.49
N VAL A 262 -8.64 6.97 11.22
CA VAL A 262 -9.89 7.54 10.74
C VAL A 262 -10.58 6.52 9.87
N PHE A 263 -11.84 6.21 10.18
CA PHE A 263 -12.67 5.31 9.42
C PHE A 263 -13.86 6.07 8.81
N THR A 264 -14.06 5.94 7.50
CA THR A 264 -15.15 6.59 6.75
C THR A 264 -15.82 5.64 5.75
N ASP A 265 -16.97 6.04 5.20
CA ASP A 265 -17.48 5.43 3.96
C ASP A 265 -16.79 6.01 2.72
N LEU A 266 -17.06 5.40 1.57
CA LEU A 266 -16.59 5.89 0.27
C LEU A 266 -17.22 7.21 -0.16
N THR A 267 -18.42 7.50 0.34
CA THR A 267 -19.16 8.71 -0.05
C THR A 267 -18.72 9.95 0.73
N GLY A 268 -17.91 9.79 1.78
CA GLY A 268 -17.52 10.88 2.68
C GLY A 268 -18.69 11.45 3.48
N ASN A 269 -19.90 10.89 3.32
CA ASN A 269 -21.10 11.29 4.04
C ASN A 269 -21.19 10.63 5.41
N GLY A 270 -20.17 9.86 5.80
CA GLY A 270 -19.85 9.60 7.18
C GLY A 270 -20.59 8.44 7.80
N LYS A 271 -21.08 7.45 7.06
CA LYS A 271 -21.56 6.22 7.71
C LYS A 271 -20.56 5.11 7.46
N PRO A 272 -19.57 4.80 8.32
CA PRO A 272 -18.80 3.58 8.20
C PRO A 272 -19.83 2.44 8.20
N PRO A 273 -20.01 1.76 7.08
CA PRO A 273 -20.94 0.65 6.98
C PRO A 273 -20.22 -0.53 7.59
N LEU A 274 -20.34 -0.61 8.89
CA LEU A 274 -20.02 -1.80 9.65
C LEU A 274 -21.16 -2.82 9.42
N VAL A 275 -21.42 -3.14 8.14
CA VAL A 275 -22.19 -4.30 7.73
C VAL A 275 -21.20 -5.46 7.78
N PHE A 276 -21.27 -6.21 8.87
CA PHE A 276 -20.43 -7.38 9.07
C PHE A 276 -21.18 -8.61 8.57
N ASP A 277 -20.72 -9.17 7.47
CA ASP A 277 -21.40 -10.31 6.84
C ASP A 277 -20.98 -11.65 7.46
N GLN A 278 -19.77 -11.77 8.03
CA GLN A 278 -19.25 -13.01 8.63
C GLN A 278 -18.28 -12.69 9.78
N TYR A 279 -18.48 -13.35 10.93
CA TYR A 279 -17.63 -13.17 12.11
C TYR A 279 -16.88 -14.47 12.45
N LYS A 280 -15.55 -14.44 12.34
CA LYS A 280 -14.67 -15.49 12.91
C LYS A 280 -13.46 -14.95 13.68
N GLY A 281 -13.41 -13.65 13.98
CA GLY A 281 -12.26 -13.00 14.64
C GLY A 281 -12.62 -11.73 15.43
N VAL A 282 -11.63 -11.21 16.18
CA VAL A 282 -11.74 -10.01 17.03
C VAL A 282 -11.08 -8.80 16.36
N PHE A 283 -11.65 -7.60 16.52
CA PHE A 283 -11.10 -6.32 16.06
C PHE A 283 -10.54 -5.57 17.28
N ASN A 284 -9.24 -5.70 17.51
CA ASN A 284 -8.61 -5.21 18.75
C ASN A 284 -8.06 -3.80 18.58
N PHE A 285 -8.39 -2.91 19.51
CA PHE A 285 -7.79 -1.59 19.60
C PHE A 285 -6.86 -1.54 20.81
N ILE A 286 -5.57 -1.37 20.55
CA ILE A 286 -4.54 -1.36 21.60
C ILE A 286 -3.94 0.04 21.67
N SER A 287 -3.98 0.67 22.83
CA SER A 287 -3.09 1.80 23.15
C SER A 287 -1.94 1.30 24.03
N THR A 288 -0.81 1.99 24.10
CA THR A 288 0.29 1.63 25.04
C THR A 288 0.51 2.73 26.08
N GLN A 289 0.91 2.40 27.31
CA GLN A 289 1.08 3.36 28.41
C GLN A 289 1.84 4.65 28.02
N GLY A 290 1.32 5.82 28.42
CA GLY A 290 1.87 7.14 28.12
C GLY A 290 0.75 8.19 28.02
N LYS A 291 1.07 9.49 27.87
CA LYS A 291 0.08 10.55 27.62
C LYS A 291 -0.52 10.37 26.22
N ASN A 292 -1.46 9.43 26.09
CA ASN A 292 -2.10 9.09 24.82
C ASN A 292 -3.15 10.14 24.46
N ASP A 293 -2.76 11.13 23.68
CA ASP A 293 -3.69 12.03 22.99
C ASP A 293 -4.12 11.48 21.61
N GLY A 294 -3.82 10.19 21.36
CA GLY A 294 -4.15 9.49 20.12
C GLY A 294 -5.65 9.21 19.98
N LYS A 295 -6.15 9.17 18.74
CA LYS A 295 -7.59 9.19 18.46
C LYS A 295 -8.01 8.14 17.45
N PHE A 296 -9.00 7.34 17.83
CA PHE A 296 -9.83 6.59 16.88
C PHE A 296 -11.04 7.44 16.52
N ARG A 297 -11.25 7.72 15.24
CA ARG A 297 -12.41 8.48 14.75
C ARG A 297 -13.22 7.66 13.79
N PHE A 298 -14.51 7.54 14.09
CA PHE A 298 -15.52 7.01 13.20
C PHE A 298 -16.42 8.17 12.82
N PHE A 299 -16.44 8.59 11.56
CA PHE A 299 -17.42 9.59 11.14
C PHE A 299 -18.83 8.97 11.24
N VAL A 300 -19.86 9.75 11.57
CA VAL A 300 -21.24 9.20 11.70
C VAL A 300 -22.27 9.91 10.79
N GLY A 301 -21.80 10.90 10.01
CA GLY A 301 -22.62 11.57 9.00
C GLY A 301 -23.78 12.37 9.61
N ASN A 302 -24.66 12.91 8.77
CA ASN A 302 -25.83 13.72 9.19
C ASN A 302 -26.87 12.98 10.07
N ASN A 303 -26.55 11.78 10.57
CA ASN A 303 -27.43 10.95 11.36
C ASN A 303 -27.42 11.33 12.84
N ASN A 304 -28.51 10.97 13.50
CA ASN A 304 -28.77 11.20 14.91
C ASN A 304 -27.67 10.58 15.78
N LEU A 305 -27.21 11.29 16.80
CA LEU A 305 -26.24 10.83 17.81
C LEU A 305 -26.60 9.44 18.40
N ASN A 306 -27.88 9.08 18.39
CA ASN A 306 -28.36 7.78 18.85
C ASN A 306 -27.87 6.61 17.96
N ASP A 307 -27.80 6.79 16.64
CA ASP A 307 -27.34 5.74 15.72
C ASP A 307 -25.84 5.46 15.92
N ALA A 308 -25.06 6.52 16.16
CA ALA A 308 -23.64 6.42 16.52
C ALA A 308 -23.43 5.62 17.82
N ARG A 309 -24.25 5.90 18.83
CA ARG A 309 -24.23 5.23 20.13
C ARG A 309 -24.61 3.77 20.01
N GLU A 310 -25.65 3.47 19.23
CA GLU A 310 -26.11 2.11 19.00
C GLU A 310 -25.07 1.29 18.24
N LEU A 311 -24.42 1.88 17.24
CA LEU A 311 -23.29 1.28 16.55
C LEU A 311 -22.18 0.91 17.54
N TRP A 312 -21.70 1.86 18.33
CA TRP A 312 -20.67 1.61 19.36
C TRP A 312 -21.07 0.53 20.36
N LYS A 313 -22.35 0.51 20.77
CA LYS A 313 -22.89 -0.51 21.66
C LYS A 313 -22.88 -1.90 21.01
N ASN A 314 -23.28 -2.02 19.75
CA ASN A 314 -23.28 -3.30 19.03
C ASN A 314 -21.84 -3.83 18.86
N LEU A 315 -20.91 -2.93 18.57
CA LEU A 315 -19.49 -3.21 18.45
C LEU A 315 -18.85 -3.74 19.75
N SER A 316 -19.18 -3.11 20.88
CA SER A 316 -18.70 -3.55 22.21
C SER A 316 -19.41 -4.82 22.69
N THR A 317 -20.72 -4.93 22.47
CA THR A 317 -21.53 -6.06 22.97
C THR A 317 -21.23 -7.36 22.23
N ASN A 318 -20.93 -7.29 20.92
CA ASN A 318 -20.61 -8.47 20.11
C ASN A 318 -19.18 -8.99 20.32
N GLY A 319 -18.41 -8.45 21.28
CA GLY A 319 -17.02 -8.83 21.50
C GLY A 319 -16.10 -8.51 20.31
N LEU A 320 -16.58 -7.67 19.38
CA LEU A 320 -15.82 -7.23 18.23
C LEU A 320 -14.78 -6.20 18.65
N PHE A 321 -14.97 -5.52 19.78
CA PHE A 321 -14.09 -4.50 20.30
C PHE A 321 -13.53 -4.95 21.65
N ALA A 322 -12.23 -5.24 21.71
CA ALA A 322 -11.49 -5.27 22.97
C ALA A 322 -10.59 -4.02 23.04
N ILE A 323 -10.80 -3.22 24.09
CA ILE A 323 -9.93 -2.10 24.45
C ILE A 323 -9.15 -2.54 25.68
N ASN A 324 -7.85 -2.77 25.55
CA ASN A 324 -7.01 -3.32 26.63
C ASN A 324 -6.67 -2.31 27.75
N TYR A 325 -7.34 -1.14 27.81
CA TYR A 325 -7.06 -0.07 28.77
C TYR A 325 -8.33 0.52 29.39
N LYS A 326 -8.18 1.07 30.60
CA LYS A 326 -9.22 1.77 31.34
C LYS A 326 -9.52 3.10 30.66
N ILE A 327 -10.72 3.26 30.10
CA ILE A 327 -11.23 4.54 29.59
C ILE A 327 -11.30 5.50 30.80
N THR A 328 -10.31 6.39 30.95
CA THR A 328 -10.04 7.04 32.25
C THR A 328 -10.78 8.36 32.47
N HIS A 329 -11.42 8.96 31.45
CA HIS A 329 -12.29 10.12 31.62
C HIS A 329 -13.60 9.96 30.86
N GLY A 330 -14.70 10.32 31.54
CA GLY A 330 -16.07 10.05 31.13
C GLY A 330 -16.45 10.62 29.76
N GLU A 331 -17.48 10.02 29.17
CA GLU A 331 -18.31 10.63 28.11
C GLU A 331 -17.55 11.40 27.01
N GLY A 332 -16.99 10.67 26.05
CA GLY A 332 -16.18 11.24 24.98
C GLY A 332 -16.80 11.23 23.58
N LEU A 333 -18.09 10.97 23.40
CA LEU A 333 -18.79 11.23 22.13
C LEU A 333 -18.75 12.74 21.86
N ARG A 334 -17.64 13.24 21.33
CA ARG A 334 -17.51 14.64 20.91
C ARG A 334 -18.20 14.80 19.57
N TYR A 335 -19.45 15.24 19.63
CA TYR A 335 -20.20 15.70 18.48
C TYR A 335 -19.72 17.11 18.11
N SER A 336 -19.19 17.30 16.90
CA SER A 336 -19.02 18.63 16.31
C SER A 336 -20.21 18.90 15.40
N TYR A 337 -20.93 20.00 15.62
CA TYR A 337 -22.09 20.40 14.81
C TYR A 337 -21.78 20.60 13.32
N ASN A 338 -20.51 20.79 12.97
CA ASN A 338 -20.09 21.00 11.59
C ASN A 338 -19.62 19.71 10.90
N THR A 339 -19.31 18.64 11.65
CA THR A 339 -18.93 17.33 11.10
C THR A 339 -19.07 16.28 12.22
N PRO A 340 -20.19 15.55 12.29
CA PRO A 340 -20.43 14.58 13.35
C PRO A 340 -19.50 13.36 13.25
N PHE A 341 -18.72 13.12 14.31
CA PHE A 341 -17.85 11.96 14.46
C PHE A 341 -17.95 11.39 15.88
N LEU A 342 -17.65 10.10 16.02
CA LEU A 342 -17.40 9.41 17.28
C LEU A 342 -15.88 9.33 17.45
N GLU A 343 -15.36 10.08 18.42
CA GLU A 343 -13.94 10.09 18.77
C GLU A 343 -13.74 9.32 20.07
N CYS A 344 -12.97 8.24 20.02
CA CYS A 344 -12.49 7.58 21.23
C CYS A 344 -11.07 8.09 21.50
N SER A 345 -10.91 8.82 22.59
CA SER A 345 -9.60 9.17 23.14
C SER A 345 -9.28 8.14 24.23
N LEU A 346 -8.20 7.37 24.05
CA LEU A 346 -7.76 6.36 25.01
C LEU A 346 -6.70 7.00 25.91
N ALA A 347 -6.89 6.97 27.23
CA ALA A 347 -5.99 7.60 28.19
C ALA A 347 -5.18 6.59 29.00
#